data_AF-A0AAN8KBL6-F1
#
_entry.id   AF-A0AAN8KBL6-F1
#
_cell.length_a   1.000
_cell.length_b   1.000
_cell.length_c   1.000
_cell.angle_alpha   90.00
_cell.angle_beta   90.00
_cell.angle_gamma   90.00
#
_symmetry.space_group_name_H-M   'P 1'
#
loop_
_entity.id
_entity.type
_entity.pdbx_description
1 polymer ?
#
loop_
_entity_poly.entity_id
_entity_poly.type
_entity_poly.pdbx_seq_one_letter_code
_entity_poly.pdbx_strand_id
1 'polypeptide(L)'
;MCIALDNQWSSEWTVIYLSLQITGPFLQVGAVTILTALTWLISGQWFKIAKIAVRWGSLLFYIAVMIGLYISPLYIKSPCVIEFNQLPLKPKIIAHRGDSGRAPENTMISFQKAHEHGAYGFESDVVISKDGVPYLMHDSTLRRTTNVKEIFPELADQHVSWFNFSDVEKLNAGQWFLDTDPMWNVGDLTEADKEIYSKQKIPTLTEMVRLANKTGKIVMFDLRLPPKGHPYYNTSVQRTIEAVEAGGLDLERLWWLEETKLDEPRGVFMTAEWAQPVDELKKNNITNLNVRYTEITADQIRSYKKVNISTNVWIVNTKWFFSFYWCIGTDSITSNHCEMFQNMETPVWHLSPQNYLILWVTVDVLSVVIITVMFIVQRVRLYGTSFSPETISLNAAKHKNGYKSRNMKEQLLRTEGGLEHFDDLDRTNMGVLNQPVAYSMASIPGDSSYMPYREPEATRPDAKYEVE
;
A
#
# COMPACT_ATOMS: atom_id res chain seq x y z
N MET A 1 -16.61 -7.73 -18.15
CA MET A 1 -15.77 -6.51 -18.08
C MET A 1 -16.00 -5.73 -16.79
N CYS A 2 -17.24 -5.42 -16.38
CA CYS A 2 -17.49 -4.75 -15.08
C CYS A 2 -17.09 -5.57 -13.84
N ILE A 3 -17.29 -6.89 -13.82
CA ILE A 3 -16.93 -7.75 -12.66
C ILE A 3 -15.40 -7.88 -12.48
N ALA A 4 -14.65 -7.96 -13.59
CA ALA A 4 -13.19 -8.04 -13.56
C ALA A 4 -12.55 -6.71 -13.13
N LEU A 5 -13.14 -5.57 -13.53
CA LEU A 5 -12.70 -4.26 -13.06
C LEU A 5 -12.97 -4.10 -11.56
N ASP A 6 -14.17 -4.46 -11.07
CA ASP A 6 -14.52 -4.34 -9.64
C ASP A 6 -13.60 -5.19 -8.74
N ASN A 7 -13.24 -6.41 -9.19
CA ASN A 7 -12.28 -7.27 -8.51
C ASN A 7 -10.85 -6.70 -8.52
N GLN A 8 -10.43 -6.04 -9.60
CA GLN A 8 -9.11 -5.39 -9.68
C GLN A 8 -9.04 -4.13 -8.81
N TRP A 9 -10.10 -3.30 -8.80
CA TRP A 9 -10.14 -2.11 -7.94
C TRP A 9 -10.22 -2.50 -6.45
N SER A 10 -10.97 -3.53 -6.09
CA SER A 10 -11.10 -3.96 -4.69
C SER A 10 -9.77 -4.47 -4.10
N SER A 11 -8.92 -5.14 -4.89
CA SER A 11 -7.58 -5.53 -4.46
C SER A 11 -6.67 -4.31 -4.29
N GLU A 12 -6.71 -3.34 -5.21
CA GLU A 12 -5.95 -2.09 -5.11
C GLU A 12 -6.35 -1.27 -3.87
N TRP A 13 -7.65 -1.11 -3.61
CA TRP A 13 -8.14 -0.42 -2.41
C TRP A 13 -7.70 -1.12 -1.13
N THR A 14 -7.68 -2.45 -1.14
CA THR A 14 -7.19 -3.24 -0.01
C THR A 14 -5.71 -2.95 0.21
N VAL A 15 -4.87 -3.01 -0.83
CA VAL A 15 -3.43 -2.72 -0.72
C VAL A 15 -3.19 -1.30 -0.20
N ILE A 16 -3.94 -0.30 -0.71
CA ILE A 16 -3.86 1.08 -0.21
C ILE A 16 -4.21 1.13 1.28
N TYR A 17 -5.33 0.53 1.69
CA TYR A 17 -5.75 0.50 3.08
C TYR A 17 -4.70 -0.15 4.00
N LEU A 18 -4.16 -1.31 3.63
CA LEU A 18 -3.12 -1.99 4.40
C LEU A 18 -1.82 -1.18 4.44
N SER A 19 -1.45 -0.53 3.33
CA SER A 19 -0.29 0.37 3.28
C SER A 19 -0.45 1.56 4.23
N LEU A 20 -1.64 2.16 4.32
CA LEU A 20 -1.94 3.26 5.21
C LEU A 20 -1.87 2.84 6.69
N GLN A 21 -2.30 1.61 7.00
CA GLN A 21 -2.19 1.08 8.36
C GLN A 21 -0.73 0.98 8.82
N ILE A 22 0.16 0.43 8.00
CA ILE A 22 1.56 0.25 8.39
C ILE A 22 2.37 1.56 8.30
N THR A 23 2.10 2.41 7.30
CA THR A 23 2.85 3.66 7.07
C THR A 23 2.28 4.86 7.83
N GLY A 24 1.10 4.75 8.42
CA GLY A 24 0.40 5.83 9.14
C GLY A 24 1.31 6.67 10.05
N PRO A 25 2.11 6.06 10.95
CA PRO A 25 3.07 6.79 11.78
C PRO A 25 3.99 7.75 11.01
N PHE A 26 4.45 7.36 9.82
CA PHE A 26 5.38 8.13 9.00
C PHE A 26 4.67 9.15 8.10
N LEU A 27 3.43 8.87 7.68
CA LEU A 27 2.61 9.81 6.91
C LEU A 27 2.29 11.06 7.72
N GLN A 28 2.01 10.92 9.02
CA GLN A 28 1.81 12.07 9.90
C GLN A 28 3.07 12.94 9.98
N VAL A 29 4.24 12.33 10.20
CA VAL A 29 5.52 13.05 10.25
C VAL A 29 5.78 13.79 8.95
N GLY A 30 5.54 13.14 7.81
CA GLY A 30 5.65 13.76 6.49
C GLY A 30 4.72 14.96 6.32
N ALA A 31 3.43 14.81 6.67
CA ALA A 31 2.43 15.88 6.55
C ALA A 31 2.77 17.10 7.42
N VAL A 32 3.15 16.88 8.69
CA VAL A 32 3.59 17.96 9.59
C VAL A 32 4.83 18.65 9.05
N THR A 33 5.81 17.90 8.56
CA THR A 33 7.05 18.46 8.01
C THR A 33 6.77 19.33 6.78
N ILE A 34 5.96 18.84 5.84
CA ILE A 34 5.59 19.58 4.62
C ILE A 34 4.84 20.86 4.98
N LEU A 35 3.83 20.78 5.84
CA LEU A 35 3.03 21.96 6.18
C LEU A 35 3.83 22.98 6.99
N THR A 36 4.75 22.51 7.85
CA THR A 36 5.74 23.36 8.54
C THR A 36 6.61 24.10 7.53
N ALA A 37 7.17 23.42 6.51
CA ALA A 37 7.98 24.06 5.49
C ALA A 37 7.20 25.09 4.65
N LEU A 38 5.94 24.77 4.31
CA LEU A 38 5.05 25.69 3.58
C LEU A 38 4.63 26.91 4.40
N THR A 39 4.77 26.86 5.72
CA THR A 39 4.43 27.98 6.63
C THR A 39 5.09 29.29 6.22
N TRP A 40 6.32 29.24 5.71
CA TRP A 40 7.00 30.45 5.23
C TRP A 40 6.21 31.17 4.14
N LEU A 41 5.70 30.42 3.16
CA LEU A 41 4.88 30.95 2.07
C LEU A 41 3.51 31.40 2.58
N ILE A 42 2.87 30.57 3.39
CA ILE A 42 1.54 30.81 3.95
C ILE A 42 1.53 32.10 4.79
N SER A 43 2.46 32.23 5.74
CA SER A 43 2.59 33.39 6.61
C SER A 43 2.92 34.67 5.83
N GLY A 44 3.78 34.59 4.82
CA GLY A 44 4.10 35.72 3.94
C GLY A 44 2.90 36.26 3.16
N GLN A 45 2.02 35.40 2.66
CA GLN A 45 0.76 35.81 2.01
C GLN A 45 -0.26 36.30 3.04
N TRP A 46 -0.36 35.63 4.19
CA TRP A 46 -1.29 35.96 5.26
C TRP A 46 -1.13 37.41 5.75
N PHE A 47 0.11 37.86 5.95
CA PHE A 47 0.41 39.23 6.35
C PHE A 47 0.02 40.30 5.32
N LYS A 48 -0.20 39.93 4.05
CA LYS A 48 -0.60 40.85 2.96
C LYS A 48 -2.13 40.93 2.79
N ILE A 49 -2.90 40.09 3.46
CA ILE A 49 -4.37 40.08 3.33
C ILE A 49 -4.97 41.34 3.96
N ALA A 50 -5.59 42.18 3.13
CA ALA A 50 -6.22 43.43 3.58
C ALA A 50 -7.55 43.21 4.34
N LYS A 51 -8.36 42.23 3.92
CA LYS A 51 -9.67 41.95 4.53
C LYS A 51 -9.49 41.20 5.86
N ILE A 52 -9.79 41.88 6.97
CA ILE A 52 -9.56 41.34 8.33
C ILE A 52 -10.27 40.00 8.59
N ALA A 53 -11.51 39.83 8.10
CA ALA A 53 -12.26 38.59 8.25
C ALA A 53 -11.58 37.41 7.53
N VAL A 54 -11.12 37.61 6.29
CA VAL A 54 -10.41 36.58 5.50
C VAL A 54 -9.06 36.25 6.14
N ARG A 55 -8.38 37.27 6.68
CA ARG A 55 -7.12 37.10 7.40
C ARG A 55 -7.29 36.23 8.63
N TRP A 56 -8.22 36.54 9.52
CA TRP A 56 -8.45 35.71 10.70
C TRP A 56 -9.01 34.33 10.35
N GLY A 57 -9.93 34.25 9.39
CA GLY A 57 -10.50 32.98 8.93
C GLY A 57 -9.44 32.01 8.37
N SER A 58 -8.52 32.49 7.54
CA SER A 58 -7.43 31.66 6.99
C SER A 58 -6.42 31.22 8.07
N LEU A 59 -6.14 32.06 9.07
CA LEU A 59 -5.29 31.66 10.19
C LEU A 59 -5.96 30.57 11.04
N LEU A 60 -7.23 30.75 11.38
CA LEU A 60 -7.99 29.76 12.14
C LEU A 60 -8.08 28.43 11.40
N PHE A 61 -8.31 28.45 10.08
CA PHE A 61 -8.29 27.25 9.26
C PHE A 61 -6.92 26.56 9.30
N TYR A 62 -5.84 27.30 9.09
CA TYR A 62 -4.48 26.74 9.18
C TYR A 62 -4.19 26.13 10.56
N ILE A 63 -4.54 26.82 11.65
CA ILE A 63 -4.38 26.32 13.01
C ILE A 63 -5.21 25.04 13.21
N ALA A 64 -6.46 25.01 12.73
CA ALA A 64 -7.31 23.83 12.82
C ALA A 64 -6.70 22.62 12.08
N VAL A 65 -6.15 22.84 10.88
CA VAL A 65 -5.44 21.78 10.13
C VAL A 65 -4.22 21.29 10.90
N MET A 66 -3.39 22.18 11.44
CA MET A 66 -2.21 21.80 12.23
C MET A 66 -2.60 21.01 13.49
N ILE A 67 -3.61 21.48 14.23
CA ILE A 67 -4.13 20.76 15.41
C ILE A 67 -4.64 19.37 15.02
N GLY A 68 -5.37 19.26 13.90
CA GLY A 68 -5.82 17.98 13.38
C GLY A 68 -4.65 17.03 13.09
N LEU A 69 -3.59 17.51 12.45
CA LEU A 69 -2.37 16.73 12.19
C LEU A 69 -1.64 16.32 13.48
N TYR A 70 -1.56 17.20 14.47
CA TYR A 70 -0.91 16.91 15.75
C TYR A 70 -1.68 15.88 16.59
N ILE A 71 -3.02 15.87 16.48
CA ILE A 71 -3.87 14.92 17.22
C ILE A 71 -4.03 13.60 16.44
N SER A 72 -3.78 13.59 15.12
CA SER A 72 -4.01 12.41 14.27
C SER A 72 -3.33 11.11 14.75
N PRO A 73 -2.13 11.11 15.35
CA PRO A 73 -1.51 9.89 15.88
C PRO A 73 -2.37 9.12 16.89
N LEU A 74 -3.28 9.78 17.62
CA LEU A 74 -4.21 9.11 18.53
C LEU A 74 -5.17 8.15 17.82
N TYR A 75 -5.40 8.36 16.52
CA TYR A 75 -6.32 7.57 15.70
C TYR A 75 -5.60 6.57 14.78
N ILE A 76 -4.27 6.64 14.70
CA ILE A 76 -3.47 5.75 13.84
C ILE A 76 -3.27 4.41 14.55
N LYS A 77 -3.86 3.35 13.98
CA LYS A 77 -3.66 1.96 14.42
C LYS A 77 -2.75 1.25 13.43
N SER A 78 -1.47 1.13 13.78
CA SER A 78 -0.50 0.34 13.01
C SER A 78 -0.21 -0.97 13.74
N PRO A 79 -0.26 -2.13 13.05
CA PRO A 79 0.09 -3.41 13.68
C PRO A 79 1.58 -3.47 14.05
N CYS A 80 2.43 -2.67 13.41
CA CYS A 80 3.88 -2.65 13.65
C CYS A 80 4.33 -1.64 14.72
N VAL A 81 3.39 -0.95 15.38
CA VAL A 81 3.67 -0.21 16.62
C VAL A 81 3.46 -1.18 17.79
N ILE A 82 4.49 -1.95 18.10
CA ILE A 82 4.48 -3.03 19.09
C ILE A 82 5.83 -3.11 19.80
N GLU A 83 5.86 -3.56 21.04
CA GLU A 83 7.12 -3.79 21.74
C GLU A 83 7.89 -4.96 21.12
N PHE A 84 9.22 -4.86 21.08
CA PHE A 84 10.06 -5.88 20.44
C PHE A 84 9.89 -7.26 21.08
N ASN A 85 9.69 -7.32 22.39
CA ASN A 85 9.44 -8.58 23.12
C ASN A 85 8.04 -9.17 22.89
N GLN A 86 7.13 -8.42 22.28
CA GLN A 86 5.78 -8.84 21.91
C GLN A 86 5.66 -9.12 20.41
N LEU A 87 6.71 -8.86 19.63
CA LEU A 87 6.72 -9.12 18.21
C LEU A 87 6.50 -10.63 17.95
N PRO A 88 5.54 -11.01 17.10
CA PRO A 88 5.33 -12.41 16.75
C PRO A 88 6.56 -13.04 16.09
N LEU A 89 6.60 -14.37 16.09
CA LEU A 89 7.58 -15.11 15.29
C LEU A 89 7.47 -14.72 13.82
N LYS A 90 8.63 -14.68 13.15
CA LYS A 90 8.72 -14.40 11.72
C LYS A 90 7.86 -15.41 10.93
N PRO A 91 6.96 -14.94 10.03
CA PRO A 91 6.19 -15.84 9.19
C PRO A 91 7.10 -16.74 8.35
N LYS A 92 6.73 -18.01 8.25
CA LYS A 92 7.36 -18.97 7.33
C LYS A 92 7.03 -18.60 5.88
N ILE A 93 7.90 -18.95 4.94
CA ILE A 93 7.72 -18.62 3.52
C ILE A 93 7.37 -19.89 2.75
N ILE A 94 6.25 -19.90 2.05
CA ILE A 94 5.89 -20.93 1.08
C ILE A 94 6.19 -20.37 -0.32
N ALA A 95 6.95 -21.12 -1.11
CA ALA A 95 7.44 -20.67 -2.40
C ALA A 95 6.37 -20.89 -3.48
N HIS A 96 5.78 -19.80 -3.97
CA HIS A 96 4.69 -19.82 -4.95
C HIS A 96 5.20 -20.25 -6.33
N ARG A 97 4.85 -21.47 -6.76
CA ARG A 97 5.39 -22.13 -7.96
C ARG A 97 6.92 -22.23 -7.94
N GLY A 98 7.47 -22.42 -6.74
CA GLY A 98 8.90 -22.26 -6.42
C GLY A 98 9.27 -20.80 -6.19
N ASP A 99 10.53 -20.43 -6.42
CA ASP A 99 10.99 -19.04 -6.36
C ASP A 99 10.73 -18.31 -7.69
N SER A 100 9.44 -18.27 -8.07
CA SER A 100 8.97 -17.83 -9.40
C SER A 100 9.30 -16.37 -9.73
N GLY A 101 9.62 -15.57 -8.71
CA GLY A 101 10.12 -14.21 -8.85
C GLY A 101 11.55 -14.16 -9.37
N ARG A 102 12.33 -15.24 -9.28
CA ARG A 102 13.78 -15.33 -9.62
C ARG A 102 14.13 -16.43 -10.61
N ALA A 103 13.19 -17.32 -10.91
CA ALA A 103 13.37 -18.48 -11.76
C ALA A 103 12.06 -18.79 -12.50
N PRO A 104 12.10 -19.50 -13.65
CA PRO A 104 10.89 -19.87 -14.38
C PRO A 104 9.95 -20.69 -13.48
N GLU A 105 8.72 -20.22 -13.30
CA GLU A 105 7.71 -20.85 -12.44
C GLU A 105 7.48 -22.33 -12.77
N ASN A 106 7.15 -23.15 -11.76
CA ASN A 106 6.85 -24.58 -11.93
C ASN A 106 7.96 -25.36 -12.65
N THR A 107 9.23 -25.07 -12.35
CA THR A 107 10.41 -25.82 -12.83
C THR A 107 11.27 -26.33 -11.67
N MET A 108 12.08 -27.38 -11.89
CA MET A 108 12.95 -27.89 -10.83
C MET A 108 13.95 -26.85 -10.32
N ILE A 109 14.48 -25.98 -11.19
CA ILE A 109 15.38 -24.91 -10.75
C ILE A 109 14.67 -23.90 -9.83
N SER A 110 13.39 -23.58 -10.09
CA SER A 110 12.61 -22.68 -9.24
C SER A 110 12.44 -23.23 -7.82
N PHE A 111 12.16 -24.53 -7.68
CA PHE A 111 12.07 -25.16 -6.35
C PHE A 111 13.43 -25.31 -5.66
N GLN A 112 14.51 -25.53 -6.42
CA GLN A 112 15.87 -25.56 -5.88
C GLN A 112 16.26 -24.18 -5.33
N LYS A 113 16.00 -23.11 -6.07
CA LYS A 113 16.22 -21.73 -5.61
C LYS A 113 15.38 -21.40 -4.38
N ALA A 114 14.11 -21.82 -4.35
CA ALA A 114 13.28 -21.67 -3.15
C ALA A 114 13.90 -22.33 -1.91
N HIS A 115 14.44 -23.55 -2.06
CA HIS A 115 15.16 -24.22 -0.98
C HIS A 115 16.40 -23.44 -0.54
N GLU A 116 17.24 -22.99 -1.49
CA GLU A 116 18.44 -22.18 -1.23
C GLU A 116 18.10 -20.89 -0.47
N HIS A 117 16.96 -20.28 -0.79
CA HIS A 117 16.44 -19.07 -0.16
C HIS A 117 15.64 -19.34 1.13
N GLY A 118 15.69 -20.56 1.66
CA GLY A 118 15.15 -20.89 2.97
C GLY A 118 13.63 -21.01 3.03
N ALA A 119 12.95 -21.26 1.91
CA ALA A 119 11.52 -21.54 1.90
C ALA A 119 11.19 -22.70 2.85
N TYR A 120 10.07 -22.59 3.57
CA TYR A 120 9.54 -23.62 4.45
C TYR A 120 8.79 -24.71 3.68
N GLY A 121 8.11 -24.33 2.60
CA GLY A 121 7.32 -25.22 1.76
C GLY A 121 7.36 -24.83 0.30
N PHE A 122 6.94 -25.75 -0.55
CA PHE A 122 6.70 -25.50 -1.96
C PHE A 122 5.21 -25.46 -2.23
N GLU A 123 4.79 -24.47 -3.00
CA GLU A 123 3.46 -24.37 -3.56
C GLU A 123 3.56 -24.56 -5.10
N SER A 124 2.55 -25.17 -5.71
CA SER A 124 2.49 -25.35 -7.17
C SER A 124 1.05 -25.68 -7.62
N ASP A 125 0.83 -25.65 -8.94
CA ASP A 125 -0.41 -26.07 -9.57
C ASP A 125 -0.24 -27.45 -10.21
N VAL A 126 -1.14 -28.39 -9.90
CA VAL A 126 -1.10 -29.76 -10.41
C VAL A 126 -2.19 -29.98 -11.45
N VAL A 127 -1.78 -30.45 -12.63
CA VAL A 127 -2.67 -30.94 -13.69
C VAL A 127 -2.36 -32.41 -13.99
N ILE A 128 -3.31 -33.12 -14.58
CA ILE A 128 -3.12 -34.50 -15.03
C ILE A 128 -3.11 -34.56 -16.56
N SER A 129 -2.11 -35.25 -17.12
CA SER A 129 -1.98 -35.52 -18.56
C SER A 129 -2.96 -36.59 -19.04
N LYS A 130 -3.09 -36.70 -20.37
CA LYS A 130 -3.97 -37.66 -21.06
C LYS A 130 -3.60 -39.11 -20.78
N ASP A 131 -2.31 -39.39 -20.58
CA ASP A 131 -1.77 -40.68 -20.20
C ASP A 131 -1.71 -40.90 -18.68
N GLY A 132 -2.16 -39.93 -17.87
CA GLY A 132 -2.44 -40.10 -16.45
C GLY A 132 -1.31 -39.73 -15.50
N VAL A 133 -0.29 -39.02 -15.99
CA VAL A 133 0.84 -38.51 -15.20
C VAL A 133 0.48 -37.12 -14.63
N PRO A 134 0.49 -36.93 -13.30
CA PRO A 134 0.37 -35.60 -12.69
C PRO A 134 1.66 -34.78 -12.87
N TYR A 135 1.53 -33.54 -13.33
CA TYR A 135 2.64 -32.63 -13.59
C TYR A 135 2.28 -31.17 -13.27
N LEU A 136 3.29 -30.31 -13.22
CA LEU A 136 3.13 -28.96 -12.72
C LEU A 136 2.83 -27.95 -13.84
N MET A 137 1.67 -27.29 -13.77
CA MET A 137 1.31 -26.23 -14.70
C MET A 137 0.17 -25.38 -14.15
N HIS A 138 0.36 -24.07 -14.14
CA HIS A 138 -0.67 -23.13 -13.73
C HIS A 138 -1.73 -22.97 -14.81
N ASP A 139 -1.33 -22.54 -16.01
CA ASP A 139 -2.29 -22.13 -17.02
C ASP A 139 -3.07 -23.34 -17.59
N SER A 140 -4.26 -23.07 -18.13
CA SER A 140 -5.05 -24.06 -18.85
C SER A 140 -4.43 -24.49 -20.19
N THR A 141 -3.43 -23.75 -20.70
CA THR A 141 -2.67 -24.07 -21.92
C THR A 141 -1.16 -23.97 -21.67
N LEU A 142 -0.34 -24.57 -22.54
CA LEU A 142 1.14 -24.56 -22.40
C LEU A 142 1.79 -23.30 -23.00
N ARG A 143 1.02 -22.28 -23.43
CA ARG A 143 1.50 -21.22 -24.33
C ARG A 143 2.41 -20.19 -23.70
N ARG A 144 2.12 -19.79 -22.45
CA ARG A 144 2.80 -18.67 -21.80
C ARG A 144 4.20 -19.06 -21.33
N THR A 145 4.33 -20.25 -20.77
CA THR A 145 5.52 -20.71 -20.06
C THR A 145 6.28 -21.80 -20.82
N THR A 146 5.97 -22.04 -22.09
CA THR A 146 6.70 -23.01 -22.91
C THR A 146 6.82 -22.61 -24.37
N ASN A 147 7.63 -23.37 -25.13
CA ASN A 147 7.73 -23.27 -26.58
C ASN A 147 6.73 -24.16 -27.36
N VAL A 148 5.56 -24.49 -26.79
CA VAL A 148 4.54 -25.34 -27.46
C VAL A 148 4.15 -24.84 -28.85
N LYS A 149 4.15 -23.52 -29.08
CA LYS A 149 3.83 -22.93 -30.39
C LYS A 149 4.82 -23.31 -31.49
N GLU A 150 6.07 -23.62 -31.12
CA GLU A 150 7.11 -24.01 -32.05
C GLU A 150 7.10 -25.52 -32.30
N ILE A 151 6.92 -26.31 -31.24
CA ILE A 151 7.00 -27.78 -31.30
C ILE A 151 5.67 -28.41 -31.75
N PHE A 152 4.54 -27.87 -31.30
CA PHE A 152 3.20 -28.37 -31.59
C PHE A 152 2.23 -27.21 -31.91
N PRO A 153 2.43 -26.49 -33.02
CA PRO A 153 1.66 -25.28 -33.36
C PRO A 153 0.14 -25.53 -33.39
N GLU A 154 -0.29 -26.67 -33.93
CA GLU A 154 -1.71 -27.04 -34.04
C GLU A 154 -2.37 -27.33 -32.68
N LEU A 155 -1.56 -27.63 -31.65
CA LEU A 155 -2.03 -27.96 -30.31
C LEU A 155 -1.78 -26.83 -29.33
N ALA A 156 -1.24 -25.68 -29.76
CA ALA A 156 -0.83 -24.62 -28.85
C ALA A 156 -1.96 -24.12 -27.94
N ASP A 157 -3.18 -24.04 -28.45
CA ASP A 157 -4.37 -23.61 -27.69
C ASP A 157 -5.13 -24.78 -27.02
N GLN A 158 -4.60 -26.00 -27.10
CA GLN A 158 -5.20 -27.17 -26.47
C GLN A 158 -5.06 -27.10 -24.95
N HIS A 159 -6.10 -27.56 -24.24
CA HIS A 159 -6.07 -27.65 -22.79
C HIS A 159 -4.96 -28.63 -22.34
N VAL A 160 -4.16 -28.23 -21.35
CA VAL A 160 -2.95 -28.93 -20.89
C VAL A 160 -3.18 -30.39 -20.54
N SER A 161 -4.34 -30.72 -19.96
CA SER A 161 -4.69 -32.11 -19.63
C SER A 161 -4.82 -33.05 -20.83
N TRP A 162 -5.00 -32.54 -22.05
CA TRP A 162 -5.15 -33.40 -23.23
C TRP A 162 -3.83 -33.77 -23.91
N PHE A 163 -2.70 -33.26 -23.42
CA PHE A 163 -1.37 -33.70 -23.86
C PHE A 163 -0.99 -35.00 -23.15
N ASN A 164 -0.30 -35.91 -23.85
CA ASN A 164 0.45 -36.96 -23.18
C ASN A 164 1.70 -36.35 -22.53
N PHE A 165 2.09 -36.84 -21.37
CA PHE A 165 3.26 -36.28 -20.68
C PHE A 165 4.55 -36.45 -21.48
N SER A 166 4.68 -37.53 -22.26
CA SER A 166 5.81 -37.72 -23.19
C SER A 166 5.96 -36.63 -24.25
N ASP A 167 4.88 -35.90 -24.59
CA ASP A 167 4.94 -34.73 -25.46
C ASP A 167 5.28 -33.46 -24.67
N VAL A 168 4.71 -33.33 -23.47
CA VAL A 168 5.02 -32.22 -22.53
C VAL A 168 6.52 -32.19 -22.18
N GLU A 169 7.14 -33.35 -21.96
CA GLU A 169 8.56 -33.49 -21.63
C GLU A 169 9.50 -32.95 -22.73
N LYS A 170 9.04 -32.92 -23.99
CA LYS A 170 9.81 -32.37 -25.11
C LYS A 170 9.89 -30.84 -25.06
N LEU A 171 8.94 -30.18 -24.41
CA LEU A 171 8.85 -28.72 -24.37
C LEU A 171 9.95 -28.11 -23.50
N ASN A 172 10.35 -26.89 -23.85
CA ASN A 172 11.19 -26.03 -23.02
C ASN A 172 10.29 -25.20 -22.11
N ALA A 173 10.58 -25.16 -20.81
CA ALA A 173 9.79 -24.45 -19.80
C ALA A 173 10.53 -23.29 -19.13
N GLY A 174 11.69 -22.88 -19.65
CA GLY A 174 12.51 -21.85 -19.01
C GLY A 174 13.02 -20.73 -19.90
N GLN A 175 13.15 -20.96 -21.22
CA GLN A 175 13.61 -19.92 -22.15
C GLN A 175 12.68 -18.69 -22.17
N TRP A 176 11.37 -18.90 -22.05
CA TRP A 176 10.38 -17.82 -22.00
C TRP A 176 10.68 -16.80 -20.88
N PHE A 177 11.21 -17.25 -19.73
CA PHE A 177 11.53 -16.39 -18.59
C PHE A 177 12.68 -15.45 -18.95
N LEU A 178 13.68 -15.94 -19.67
CA LEU A 178 14.81 -15.14 -20.13
C LEU A 178 14.41 -14.16 -21.23
N ASP A 179 13.53 -14.58 -22.14
CA ASP A 179 13.12 -13.77 -23.29
C ASP A 179 12.14 -12.66 -22.90
N THR A 180 11.23 -12.94 -21.97
CA THR A 180 10.17 -12.00 -21.57
C THR A 180 10.55 -11.14 -20.38
N ASP A 181 11.58 -11.52 -19.62
CA ASP A 181 12.01 -10.89 -18.36
C ASP A 181 10.83 -10.49 -17.48
N PRO A 182 10.04 -11.46 -17.02
CA PRO A 182 8.72 -11.21 -16.48
C PRO A 182 8.73 -10.35 -15.21
N MET A 183 9.86 -10.36 -14.50
CA MET A 183 10.06 -9.70 -13.20
C MET A 183 11.14 -8.61 -13.27
N TRP A 184 11.59 -8.21 -14.47
CA TRP A 184 12.64 -7.22 -14.71
C TRP A 184 13.94 -7.48 -13.93
N ASN A 185 14.34 -8.74 -13.86
CA ASN A 185 15.50 -9.19 -13.07
C ASN A 185 16.37 -10.23 -13.77
N VAL A 186 16.08 -10.59 -15.02
CA VAL A 186 16.95 -11.45 -15.83
C VAL A 186 18.34 -10.83 -16.01
N GLY A 187 18.43 -9.50 -15.98
CA GLY A 187 19.70 -8.77 -15.99
C GLY A 187 20.62 -9.07 -14.80
N ASP A 188 20.07 -9.49 -13.66
CA ASP A 188 20.84 -9.85 -12.45
C ASP A 188 21.39 -11.29 -12.50
N LEU A 189 20.93 -12.12 -13.44
CA LEU A 189 21.34 -13.51 -13.55
C LEU A 189 22.75 -13.65 -14.13
N THR A 190 23.51 -14.60 -13.59
CA THR A 190 24.80 -14.99 -14.18
C THR A 190 24.58 -15.72 -15.50
N GLU A 191 25.58 -15.72 -16.39
CA GLU A 191 25.49 -16.49 -17.65
C GLU A 191 25.31 -18.00 -17.40
N ALA A 192 25.87 -18.52 -16.30
CA ALA A 192 25.66 -19.90 -15.88
C ALA A 192 24.20 -20.15 -15.47
N ASP A 193 23.57 -19.23 -14.72
CA ASP A 193 22.16 -19.34 -14.37
C ASP A 193 21.28 -19.29 -15.63
N LYS A 194 21.57 -18.38 -16.57
CA LYS A 194 20.84 -18.29 -17.86
C LYS A 194 20.97 -19.59 -18.66
N GLU A 195 22.15 -20.21 -18.68
CA GLU A 195 22.34 -21.51 -19.34
C GLU A 195 21.51 -22.63 -18.68
N ILE A 196 21.40 -22.63 -17.35
CA ILE A 196 20.56 -23.60 -16.62
C ILE A 196 19.08 -23.34 -16.88
N TYR A 197 18.66 -22.07 -16.84
CA TYR A 197 17.26 -21.66 -16.97
C TYR A 197 16.74 -21.94 -18.38
N SER A 198 17.53 -21.64 -19.41
CA SER A 198 17.19 -21.93 -20.81
C SER A 198 16.99 -23.41 -21.11
N LYS A 199 17.36 -24.34 -20.23
CA LYS A 199 17.23 -25.79 -20.43
C LYS A 199 16.15 -26.44 -19.57
N GLN A 200 15.36 -25.65 -18.83
CA GLN A 200 14.35 -26.20 -17.92
C GLN A 200 13.21 -26.91 -18.65
N LYS A 201 12.62 -27.87 -17.94
CA LYS A 201 11.50 -28.71 -18.36
C LYS A 201 10.35 -28.59 -17.37
N ILE A 202 9.17 -29.00 -17.80
CA ILE A 202 8.01 -29.13 -16.92
C ILE A 202 8.20 -30.39 -16.07
N PRO A 203 8.29 -30.27 -14.73
CA PRO A 203 8.46 -31.41 -13.84
C PRO A 203 7.12 -32.13 -13.62
N THR A 204 7.22 -33.42 -13.35
CA THR A 204 6.14 -34.19 -12.73
C THR A 204 5.93 -33.75 -11.29
N LEU A 205 4.73 -33.99 -10.74
CA LEU A 205 4.47 -33.79 -9.31
C LEU A 205 5.44 -34.60 -8.46
N THR A 206 5.70 -35.86 -8.83
CA THR A 206 6.59 -36.75 -8.10
C THR A 206 8.02 -36.19 -8.00
N GLU A 207 8.55 -35.52 -9.03
CA GLU A 207 9.88 -34.91 -8.98
C GLU A 207 9.97 -33.77 -7.96
N MET A 208 8.98 -32.87 -7.95
CA MET A 208 8.92 -31.79 -6.96
C MET A 208 8.74 -32.35 -5.54
N VAL A 209 7.90 -33.37 -5.37
CA VAL A 209 7.68 -34.03 -4.09
C VAL A 209 8.96 -34.74 -3.59
N ARG A 210 9.73 -35.38 -4.47
CA ARG A 210 11.03 -35.97 -4.10
C ARG A 210 12.00 -34.92 -3.59
N LEU A 211 12.04 -33.75 -4.25
CA LEU A 211 12.87 -32.63 -3.78
C LEU A 211 12.39 -32.12 -2.42
N ALA A 212 11.08 -31.93 -2.24
CA ALA A 212 10.48 -31.51 -0.98
C ALA A 212 10.82 -32.51 0.15
N ASN A 213 10.68 -33.80 -0.11
CA ASN A 213 11.00 -34.85 0.85
C ASN A 213 12.48 -34.82 1.24
N LYS A 214 13.39 -34.78 0.26
CA LYS A 214 14.85 -34.71 0.46
C LYS A 214 15.26 -33.48 1.27
N THR A 215 14.54 -32.36 1.12
CA THR A 215 14.88 -31.07 1.73
C THR A 215 14.03 -30.72 2.95
N GLY A 216 13.18 -31.65 3.41
CA GLY A 216 12.33 -31.48 4.60
C GLY A 216 11.26 -30.41 4.46
N LYS A 217 10.77 -30.14 3.24
CA LYS A 217 9.74 -29.13 2.96
C LYS A 217 8.34 -29.71 3.06
N ILE A 218 7.38 -28.85 3.40
CA ILE A 218 5.96 -29.15 3.16
C ILE A 218 5.63 -28.92 1.69
N VAL A 219 4.55 -29.57 1.23
CA VAL A 219 4.02 -29.39 -0.11
C VAL A 219 2.58 -28.89 0.02
N MET A 220 2.25 -27.85 -0.73
CA MET A 220 0.90 -27.35 -0.95
C MET A 220 0.68 -27.30 -2.46
N PHE A 221 -0.52 -27.58 -2.94
CA PHE A 221 -0.84 -27.38 -4.35
C PHE A 221 -2.31 -27.16 -4.62
N ASP A 222 -2.58 -26.43 -5.71
CA ASP A 222 -3.88 -26.34 -6.33
C ASP A 222 -4.07 -27.53 -7.28
N LEU A 223 -5.01 -28.44 -6.97
CA LEU A 223 -5.32 -29.57 -7.84
C LEU A 223 -6.35 -29.17 -8.90
N ARG A 224 -5.89 -28.95 -10.13
CA ARG A 224 -6.75 -28.59 -11.26
C ARG A 224 -7.35 -29.85 -11.89
N LEU A 225 -8.64 -30.06 -11.67
CA LEU A 225 -9.37 -31.18 -12.28
C LEU A 225 -9.38 -31.05 -13.80
N PRO A 226 -9.11 -32.14 -14.56
CA PRO A 226 -9.15 -32.08 -16.01
C PRO A 226 -10.58 -31.84 -16.52
N PRO A 227 -10.78 -31.46 -17.80
CA PRO A 227 -12.11 -31.26 -18.36
C PRO A 227 -12.99 -32.52 -18.31
N LYS A 228 -14.31 -32.34 -18.24
CA LYS A 228 -15.27 -33.46 -18.32
C LYS A 228 -15.04 -34.27 -19.61
N GLY A 229 -15.00 -35.58 -19.47
CA GLY A 229 -14.68 -36.51 -20.58
C GLY A 229 -13.21 -36.93 -20.64
N HIS A 230 -12.33 -36.32 -19.84
CA HIS A 230 -10.96 -36.79 -19.67
C HIS A 230 -10.92 -38.19 -19.03
N PRO A 231 -10.08 -39.13 -19.49
CA PRO A 231 -10.04 -40.51 -18.97
C PRO A 231 -9.83 -40.59 -17.46
N TYR A 232 -9.08 -39.64 -16.91
CA TYR A 232 -8.74 -39.56 -15.49
C TYR A 232 -9.57 -38.54 -14.70
N TYR A 233 -10.70 -38.05 -15.23
CA TYR A 233 -11.54 -37.07 -14.53
C TYR A 233 -11.98 -37.53 -13.13
N ASN A 234 -12.45 -38.79 -13.01
CA ASN A 234 -12.94 -39.33 -11.74
C ASN A 234 -11.84 -39.90 -10.84
N THR A 235 -10.61 -40.02 -11.33
CA THR A 235 -9.49 -40.66 -10.61
C THR A 235 -8.32 -39.71 -10.42
N SER A 236 -8.45 -38.43 -10.76
CA SER A 236 -7.39 -37.42 -10.69
C SER A 236 -6.85 -37.25 -9.27
N VAL A 237 -7.75 -37.20 -8.28
CA VAL A 237 -7.41 -37.12 -6.86
C VAL A 237 -6.56 -38.31 -6.43
N GLN A 238 -7.02 -39.53 -6.73
CA GLN A 238 -6.29 -40.76 -6.41
C GLN A 238 -4.91 -40.78 -7.09
N ARG A 239 -4.83 -40.45 -8.38
CA ARG A 239 -3.57 -40.39 -9.13
C ARG A 239 -2.60 -39.36 -8.55
N THR A 240 -3.11 -38.25 -8.08
CA THR A 240 -2.31 -37.20 -7.43
C THR A 240 -1.72 -37.70 -6.12
N ILE A 241 -2.51 -38.35 -5.27
CA ILE A 241 -2.02 -38.95 -4.02
C ILE A 241 -0.98 -40.04 -4.30
N GLU A 242 -1.23 -40.94 -5.25
CA GLU A 242 -0.26 -41.96 -5.67
C GLU A 242 1.08 -41.34 -6.11
N ALA A 243 1.03 -40.21 -6.82
CA ALA A 243 2.24 -39.48 -7.25
C ALA A 243 2.99 -38.82 -6.08
N VAL A 244 2.28 -38.33 -5.05
CA VAL A 244 2.89 -37.79 -3.81
C VAL A 244 3.56 -38.91 -3.01
N GLU A 245 2.86 -40.03 -2.80
CA GLU A 245 3.39 -41.19 -2.08
C GLU A 245 4.60 -41.79 -2.81
N ALA A 246 4.57 -41.86 -4.15
CA ALA A 246 5.72 -42.26 -4.96
C ALA A 246 6.92 -41.30 -4.86
N GLY A 247 6.69 -40.06 -4.43
CA GLY A 247 7.74 -39.09 -4.10
C GLY A 247 8.32 -39.28 -2.70
N GLY A 248 7.67 -40.10 -1.88
CA GLY A 248 8.10 -40.46 -0.52
C GLY A 248 7.78 -39.41 0.54
N LEU A 249 6.88 -38.47 0.26
CA LEU A 249 6.49 -37.45 1.23
C LEU A 249 5.50 -38.03 2.24
N ASP A 250 5.76 -37.80 3.52
CA ASP A 250 4.78 -38.11 4.57
C ASP A 250 3.54 -37.23 4.38
N LEU A 251 2.35 -37.84 4.40
CA LEU A 251 1.10 -37.12 4.13
C LEU A 251 0.81 -36.01 5.16
N GLU A 252 1.38 -36.09 6.36
CA GLU A 252 1.33 -35.01 7.36
C GLU A 252 2.03 -33.71 6.91
N ARG A 253 2.94 -33.80 5.92
CA ARG A 253 3.62 -32.66 5.29
C ARG A 253 2.93 -32.19 4.01
N LEU A 254 1.80 -32.80 3.64
CA LEU A 254 0.97 -32.39 2.52
C LEU A 254 -0.19 -31.53 3.02
N TRP A 255 -0.19 -30.25 2.62
CA TRP A 255 -1.29 -29.34 2.84
C TRP A 255 -2.28 -29.48 1.69
N TRP A 256 -3.42 -30.10 1.99
CA TRP A 256 -4.46 -30.36 1.01
C TRP A 256 -5.55 -29.30 1.08
N LEU A 257 -5.84 -28.66 -0.04
CA LEU A 257 -6.82 -27.60 -0.16
C LEU A 257 -8.24 -28.16 -0.30
N GLU A 258 -9.19 -27.62 0.48
CA GLU A 258 -10.54 -28.17 0.68
C GLU A 258 -11.40 -28.18 -0.60
N GLU A 259 -11.17 -27.29 -1.57
CA GLU A 259 -11.98 -27.20 -2.80
C GLU A 259 -12.04 -28.54 -3.55
N THR A 260 -10.94 -29.29 -3.53
CA THR A 260 -10.93 -30.66 -4.04
C THR A 260 -11.25 -31.66 -2.94
N LYS A 261 -12.47 -32.17 -2.94
CA LYS A 261 -12.93 -33.18 -1.96
C LYS A 261 -12.07 -34.44 -2.01
N LEU A 262 -11.54 -34.82 -0.85
CA LEU A 262 -11.03 -36.15 -0.57
C LEU A 262 -12.17 -37.00 -0.01
N ASP A 263 -12.29 -38.23 -0.51
CA ASP A 263 -13.29 -39.18 0.01
C ASP A 263 -13.04 -39.54 1.48
N GLU A 264 -11.77 -39.63 1.89
CA GLU A 264 -11.35 -39.85 3.27
C GLU A 264 -10.08 -39.04 3.60
N PRO A 265 -9.95 -38.48 4.81
CA PRO A 265 -8.75 -37.78 5.25
C PRO A 265 -7.61 -38.79 5.42
N ARG A 266 -6.79 -38.96 4.38
CA ARG A 266 -5.64 -39.89 4.33
C ARG A 266 -4.44 -39.44 5.20
N GLY A 267 -4.68 -38.81 6.35
CA GLY A 267 -3.62 -38.23 7.19
C GLY A 267 -2.98 -36.96 6.60
N VAL A 268 -3.63 -36.34 5.60
CA VAL A 268 -3.21 -35.05 5.04
C VAL A 268 -3.61 -33.90 5.95
N PHE A 269 -2.91 -32.77 5.83
CA PHE A 269 -3.25 -31.54 6.54
C PHE A 269 -4.32 -30.76 5.75
N MET A 270 -5.60 -30.95 6.11
CA MET A 270 -6.72 -30.24 5.47
C MET A 270 -6.60 -28.73 5.72
N THR A 271 -6.69 -27.96 4.64
CA THR A 271 -6.47 -26.52 4.63
C THR A 271 -7.65 -25.82 3.95
N ALA A 272 -8.31 -24.91 4.66
CA ALA A 272 -9.39 -24.11 4.10
C ALA A 272 -8.84 -22.96 3.25
N GLU A 273 -9.51 -22.64 2.14
CA GLU A 273 -9.02 -21.64 1.18
C GLU A 273 -9.62 -20.24 1.39
N TRP A 274 -10.66 -20.15 2.24
CA TRP A 274 -11.28 -18.89 2.61
C TRP A 274 -11.46 -18.78 4.12
N ALA A 275 -11.58 -17.56 4.62
CA ALA A 275 -11.82 -17.32 6.03
C ALA A 275 -13.23 -17.82 6.43
N GLN A 276 -13.28 -18.74 7.39
CA GLN A 276 -14.51 -19.34 7.92
C GLN A 276 -14.66 -19.10 9.43
N PRO A 277 -15.87 -19.12 10.01
CA PRO A 277 -16.05 -19.14 11.45
C PRO A 277 -15.27 -20.28 12.13
N VAL A 278 -14.70 -20.01 13.30
CA VAL A 278 -13.88 -20.98 14.04
C VAL A 278 -14.62 -22.29 14.32
N ASP A 279 -15.93 -22.22 14.58
CA ASP A 279 -16.75 -23.41 14.87
C ASP A 279 -16.91 -24.32 13.65
N GLU A 280 -16.96 -23.75 12.43
CA GLU A 280 -17.01 -24.51 11.18
C GLU A 280 -15.68 -25.21 10.90
N LEU A 281 -14.56 -24.49 11.05
CA LEU A 281 -13.22 -25.06 10.91
C LEU A 281 -13.00 -26.23 11.87
N LYS A 282 -13.37 -26.06 13.14
CA LYS A 282 -13.28 -27.13 14.15
C LYS A 282 -14.17 -28.32 13.81
N LYS A 283 -15.40 -28.08 13.33
CA LYS A 283 -16.32 -29.14 12.92
C LYS A 283 -15.77 -29.97 11.77
N ASN A 284 -15.06 -29.33 10.84
CA ASN A 284 -14.43 -29.98 9.69
C ASN A 284 -13.00 -30.48 9.98
N ASN A 285 -12.54 -30.37 11.24
CA ASN A 285 -11.18 -30.73 11.66
C ASN A 285 -10.08 -30.03 10.85
N ILE A 286 -10.33 -28.78 10.46
CA ILE A 286 -9.40 -27.92 9.73
C ILE A 286 -8.61 -27.09 10.72
N THR A 287 -7.29 -27.21 10.66
CA THR A 287 -6.34 -26.50 11.55
C THR A 287 -5.46 -25.51 10.82
N ASN A 288 -5.62 -25.38 9.49
CA ASN A 288 -4.83 -24.50 8.65
C ASN A 288 -5.72 -23.76 7.64
N LEU A 289 -5.38 -22.51 7.33
CA LEU A 289 -6.00 -21.76 6.24
C LEU A 289 -4.95 -21.27 5.24
N ASN A 290 -5.32 -21.25 3.96
CA ASN A 290 -4.58 -20.67 2.85
C ASN A 290 -5.43 -19.61 2.16
N VAL A 291 -5.39 -18.37 2.65
CA VAL A 291 -6.36 -17.34 2.26
C VAL A 291 -5.68 -16.20 1.50
N ARG A 292 -6.36 -15.67 0.49
CA ARG A 292 -5.89 -14.48 -0.22
C ARG A 292 -5.87 -13.27 0.73
N TYR A 293 -4.89 -12.40 0.59
CA TYR A 293 -4.76 -11.21 1.44
C TYR A 293 -5.98 -10.27 1.45
N THR A 294 -6.82 -10.32 0.41
CA THR A 294 -8.06 -9.53 0.30
C THR A 294 -9.23 -10.09 1.10
N GLU A 295 -9.14 -11.35 1.55
CA GLU A 295 -10.25 -12.09 2.13
C GLU A 295 -10.09 -12.35 3.64
N ILE A 296 -9.01 -11.83 4.24
CA ILE A 296 -8.71 -12.02 5.64
C ILE A 296 -8.25 -10.73 6.31
N THR A 297 -8.82 -10.45 7.48
CA THR A 297 -8.49 -9.28 8.30
C THR A 297 -7.47 -9.60 9.38
N ALA A 298 -6.78 -8.57 9.89
CA ALA A 298 -5.86 -8.70 11.01
C ALA A 298 -6.52 -9.28 12.28
N ASP A 299 -7.77 -8.92 12.55
CA ASP A 299 -8.52 -9.42 13.71
C ASP A 299 -8.88 -10.90 13.55
N GLN A 300 -9.24 -11.33 12.35
CA GLN A 300 -9.45 -12.75 12.04
C GLN A 300 -8.17 -13.56 12.26
N ILE A 301 -7.03 -13.12 11.73
CA ILE A 301 -5.73 -13.79 11.94
C ILE A 301 -5.43 -13.94 13.44
N ARG A 302 -5.58 -12.86 14.21
CA ARG A 302 -5.39 -12.90 15.67
C ARG A 302 -6.38 -13.84 16.36
N SER A 303 -7.61 -13.95 15.86
CA SER A 303 -8.62 -14.85 16.41
C SER A 303 -8.30 -16.32 16.15
N TYR A 304 -7.85 -16.67 14.94
CA TYR A 304 -7.44 -18.04 14.58
C TYR A 304 -6.22 -18.47 15.41
N LYS A 305 -5.24 -17.58 15.57
CA LYS A 305 -4.05 -17.85 16.37
C LYS A 305 -4.37 -18.20 17.83
N LYS A 306 -5.38 -17.57 18.43
CA LYS A 306 -5.81 -17.87 19.82
C LYS A 306 -6.34 -19.28 20.01
N VAL A 307 -6.79 -19.94 18.93
CA VAL A 307 -7.35 -21.29 18.95
C VAL A 307 -6.44 -22.30 18.22
N ASN A 308 -5.16 -21.95 18.03
CA ASN A 308 -4.15 -22.79 17.36
C ASN A 308 -4.53 -23.21 15.93
N ILE A 309 -5.23 -22.35 15.21
CA ILE A 309 -5.47 -22.50 13.77
C ILE A 309 -4.40 -21.66 13.05
N SER A 310 -3.59 -22.31 12.22
CA SER A 310 -2.52 -21.64 11.47
C SER A 310 -3.07 -20.91 10.25
N THR A 311 -2.42 -19.79 9.92
CA THR A 311 -2.82 -18.96 8.78
C THR A 311 -1.66 -18.79 7.80
N ASN A 312 -1.94 -19.09 6.53
CA ASN A 312 -1.12 -18.75 5.38
C ASN A 312 -1.82 -17.66 4.55
N VAL A 313 -1.08 -16.63 4.15
CA VAL A 313 -1.60 -15.53 3.33
C VAL A 313 -0.86 -15.44 1.99
N TRP A 314 -1.61 -15.31 0.90
CA TRP A 314 -1.04 -15.25 -0.46
C TRP A 314 -1.63 -14.09 -1.30
N ILE A 315 -0.91 -13.50 -2.26
CA ILE A 315 0.56 -13.59 -2.50
C ILE A 315 1.22 -12.33 -1.91
N VAL A 316 2.31 -12.51 -1.15
CA VAL A 316 3.03 -11.43 -0.45
C VAL A 316 4.42 -11.25 -1.07
N ASN A 317 4.57 -10.25 -1.95
CA ASN A 317 5.78 -10.07 -2.77
C ASN A 317 6.65 -8.84 -2.40
N THR A 318 6.37 -8.16 -1.29
CA THR A 318 7.14 -6.97 -0.88
C THR A 318 7.51 -6.99 0.60
N LYS A 319 8.65 -6.36 0.96
CA LYS A 319 9.15 -6.32 2.34
C LYS A 319 8.16 -5.67 3.31
N TRP A 320 7.51 -4.60 2.89
CA TRP A 320 6.55 -3.92 3.75
C TRP A 320 5.31 -4.79 3.99
N PHE A 321 4.86 -5.51 2.98
CA PHE A 321 3.67 -6.35 3.08
C PHE A 321 3.95 -7.60 3.91
N PHE A 322 5.15 -8.17 3.77
CA PHE A 322 5.67 -9.20 4.68
C PHE A 322 5.73 -8.69 6.12
N SER A 323 6.23 -7.46 6.32
CA SER A 323 6.32 -6.83 7.65
C SER A 323 4.96 -6.64 8.30
N PHE A 324 3.95 -6.25 7.51
CA PHE A 324 2.56 -6.13 7.97
C PHE A 324 2.04 -7.45 8.57
N TYR A 325 2.15 -8.56 7.82
CA TYR A 325 1.70 -9.87 8.29
C TYR A 325 2.56 -10.45 9.41
N TRP A 326 3.86 -10.11 9.45
CA TRP A 326 4.72 -10.41 10.59
C TRP A 326 4.20 -9.73 11.87
N CYS A 327 3.94 -8.43 11.83
CA CYS A 327 3.45 -7.68 13.00
C CYS A 327 2.05 -8.13 13.46
N ILE A 328 1.20 -8.61 12.55
CA ILE A 328 -0.11 -9.19 12.89
C ILE A 328 0.04 -10.57 13.54
N GLY A 329 1.07 -11.32 13.15
CA GLY A 329 1.40 -12.63 13.69
C GLY A 329 0.88 -13.79 12.88
N THR A 330 0.76 -13.63 11.55
CA THR A 330 0.51 -14.71 10.59
C THR A 330 1.60 -15.79 10.69
N ASP A 331 1.23 -17.06 10.51
CA ASP A 331 2.16 -18.20 10.65
C ASP A 331 3.02 -18.42 9.40
N SER A 332 2.45 -18.23 8.22
CA SER A 332 3.16 -18.28 6.95
C SER A 332 2.60 -17.34 5.89
N ILE A 333 3.40 -17.08 4.86
CA ILE A 333 2.98 -16.37 3.66
C ILE A 333 3.42 -17.16 2.43
N THR A 334 2.71 -17.00 1.33
CA THR A 334 3.11 -17.50 0.02
C THR A 334 3.64 -16.35 -0.82
N SER A 335 4.80 -16.54 -1.46
CA SER A 335 5.54 -15.49 -2.14
C SER A 335 6.24 -16.01 -3.39
N ASN A 336 6.35 -15.14 -4.40
CA ASN A 336 7.21 -15.35 -5.56
C ASN A 336 8.68 -15.07 -5.23
N HIS A 337 8.95 -14.29 -4.18
CA HIS A 337 10.28 -13.80 -3.81
C HIS A 337 10.69 -14.34 -2.43
N CYS A 338 11.24 -15.55 -2.38
CA CYS A 338 11.71 -16.16 -1.14
C CYS A 338 12.97 -15.47 -0.61
N GLU A 339 13.89 -15.12 -1.52
CA GLU A 339 15.17 -14.46 -1.26
C GLU A 339 14.99 -13.12 -0.54
N MET A 340 13.90 -12.41 -0.87
CA MET A 340 13.64 -11.07 -0.34
C MET A 340 13.49 -11.06 1.19
N PHE A 341 12.94 -12.14 1.75
CA PHE A 341 12.55 -12.20 3.15
C PHE A 341 13.52 -13.01 4.00
N GLN A 342 14.36 -13.87 3.42
CA GLN A 342 15.28 -14.77 4.12
C GLN A 342 16.10 -14.03 5.20
N ASN A 343 16.71 -12.91 4.84
CA ASN A 343 17.62 -12.14 5.70
C ASN A 343 16.93 -11.04 6.53
N MET A 344 15.59 -10.95 6.50
CA MET A 344 14.88 -10.00 7.35
C MET A 344 14.88 -10.48 8.81
N GLU A 345 15.59 -9.77 9.68
CA GLU A 345 15.63 -10.02 11.13
C GLU A 345 14.51 -9.30 11.88
N THR A 346 13.99 -8.20 11.32
CA THR A 346 12.89 -7.42 11.89
C THR A 346 11.95 -6.91 10.80
N PRO A 347 10.68 -6.62 11.13
CA PRO A 347 9.77 -5.96 10.20
C PRO A 347 10.27 -4.57 9.85
N VAL A 348 10.16 -4.22 8.57
CA VAL A 348 10.31 -2.83 8.11
C VAL A 348 9.21 -1.99 8.77
N TRP A 349 9.56 -0.77 9.17
CA TRP A 349 8.65 0.20 9.83
C TRP A 349 8.17 -0.22 11.22
N HIS A 350 8.79 -1.22 11.84
CA HIS A 350 8.59 -1.53 13.25
C HIS A 350 9.01 -0.36 14.15
N LEU A 351 8.14 0.01 15.09
CA LEU A 351 8.39 1.04 16.11
C LEU A 351 7.87 0.55 17.46
N SER A 352 8.66 0.72 18.53
CA SER A 352 8.08 0.55 19.87
C SER A 352 7.10 1.70 20.16
N PRO A 353 6.03 1.46 20.94
CA PRO A 353 5.12 2.51 21.40
C PRO A 353 5.84 3.73 21.98
N GLN A 354 6.90 3.51 22.76
CA GLN A 354 7.71 4.60 23.31
C GLN A 354 8.44 5.40 22.21
N ASN A 355 9.09 4.72 21.26
CA ASN A 355 9.78 5.41 20.17
C ASN A 355 8.80 6.16 19.27
N TYR A 356 7.62 5.59 19.03
CA TYR A 356 6.56 6.27 18.29
C TYR A 356 6.09 7.54 19.00
N LEU A 357 5.85 7.47 20.32
CA LEU A 357 5.49 8.64 21.11
C LEU A 357 6.57 9.73 21.10
N ILE A 358 7.85 9.36 21.24
CA ILE A 358 8.97 10.30 21.19
C ILE A 358 9.05 10.98 19.82
N LEU A 359 8.97 10.20 18.74
CA LEU A 359 8.98 10.70 17.36
C LEU A 359 7.84 11.71 17.16
N TRP A 360 6.62 11.32 17.53
CA TRP A 360 5.44 12.16 17.43
C TRP A 360 5.61 13.48 18.19
N VAL A 361 5.88 13.43 19.50
CA VAL A 361 5.98 14.64 20.33
C VAL A 361 7.10 15.55 19.84
N THR A 362 8.23 14.99 19.43
CA THR A 362 9.38 15.77 18.98
C THR A 362 9.08 16.49 17.67
N VAL A 363 8.48 15.81 16.69
CA VAL A 363 8.11 16.42 15.40
C VAL A 363 7.10 17.54 15.60
N ASP A 364 6.10 17.32 16.44
CA ASP A 364 5.05 18.32 16.69
C ASP A 364 5.59 19.54 17.44
N VAL A 365 6.39 19.35 18.49
CA VAL A 365 6.99 20.46 19.25
C VAL A 365 7.93 21.27 18.36
N LEU A 366 8.79 20.62 17.57
CA LEU A 366 9.67 21.31 16.63
C LEU A 366 8.88 22.09 15.59
N SER A 367 7.81 21.50 15.05
CA SER A 367 6.91 22.16 14.12
C SER A 367 6.32 23.44 14.71
N VAL A 368 5.76 23.39 15.92
CA VAL A 368 5.19 24.58 16.61
C VAL A 368 6.24 25.68 16.80
N VAL A 369 7.45 25.32 17.23
CA VAL A 369 8.55 26.28 17.41
C VAL A 369 8.92 26.93 16.09
N ILE A 370 9.14 26.15 15.03
CA ILE A 370 9.51 26.63 13.70
C ILE A 370 8.43 27.55 13.13
N ILE A 371 7.15 27.14 13.21
CA ILE A 371 6.01 27.94 12.75
C ILE A 371 5.98 29.29 13.47
N THR A 372 6.09 29.27 14.80
CA THR A 372 6.07 30.48 15.62
C THR A 372 7.21 31.43 15.23
N VAL A 373 8.43 30.90 15.07
CA VAL A 373 9.59 31.68 14.61
C VAL A 373 9.36 32.25 13.21
N MET A 374 8.84 31.47 12.26
CA MET A 374 8.56 31.94 10.90
C MET A 374 7.54 33.08 10.90
N PHE A 375 6.46 32.99 11.69
CA PHE A 375 5.48 34.08 11.82
C PHE A 375 6.08 35.34 12.45
N ILE A 376 6.94 35.20 13.47
CA ILE A 376 7.65 36.34 14.09
C ILE A 376 8.59 36.99 13.06
N VAL A 377 9.41 36.20 12.38
CA VAL A 377 10.35 36.69 11.36
C VAL A 377 9.61 37.37 10.22
N GLN A 378 8.52 36.80 9.71
CA GLN A 378 7.72 37.41 8.65
C GLN A 378 7.05 38.71 9.11
N ARG A 379 6.58 38.78 10.37
CA ARG A 379 6.06 40.02 10.95
C ARG A 379 7.13 41.10 10.95
N VAL A 380 8.34 40.79 11.44
CA VAL A 380 9.46 41.74 11.47
C VAL A 380 9.88 42.13 10.06
N ARG A 381 9.95 41.19 9.12
CA ARG A 381 10.33 41.47 7.72
C ARG A 381 9.34 42.40 7.01
N LEU A 382 8.03 42.23 7.24
CA LEU A 382 6.99 42.98 6.53
C LEU A 382 6.55 44.27 7.24
N TYR A 383 6.69 44.35 8.56
CA TYR A 383 6.23 45.49 9.36
C TYR A 383 7.32 46.12 10.24
N GLY A 384 8.52 45.52 10.31
CA GLY A 384 9.60 45.90 11.23
C GLY A 384 10.53 47.00 10.76
N THR A 385 10.23 47.72 9.68
CA THR A 385 10.92 48.96 9.31
C THR A 385 9.95 50.08 8.99
N SER A 386 9.29 50.60 10.04
CA SER A 386 8.83 51.99 10.06
C SER A 386 9.77 52.82 10.92
N PHE A 387 11.04 52.92 10.51
CA PHE A 387 11.94 53.99 10.94
C PHE A 387 12.28 54.82 9.70
N SER A 388 11.31 55.63 9.25
CA SER A 388 11.56 56.70 8.28
C SER A 388 12.12 57.91 9.03
N PRO A 389 13.28 58.48 8.63
CA PRO A 389 13.81 59.74 9.18
C PRO A 389 12.82 60.91 9.11
N GLU A 390 11.80 60.82 8.25
CA GLU A 390 10.78 61.86 8.07
C GLU A 390 9.86 62.02 9.29
N THR A 391 9.70 60.98 10.11
CA THR A 391 8.90 61.08 11.34
C THR A 391 9.58 61.89 12.44
N ILE A 392 10.91 62.05 12.40
CA ILE A 392 11.65 62.95 13.30
C ILE A 392 11.55 64.40 12.82
N SER A 393 11.58 64.65 11.50
CA SER A 393 11.49 66.02 10.97
C SER A 393 10.10 66.63 11.17
N LEU A 394 9.03 65.83 11.03
CA LEU A 394 7.65 66.28 11.27
C LEU A 394 7.35 66.57 12.74
N ASN A 395 7.93 65.81 13.67
CA ASN A 395 7.79 66.07 15.11
C ASN A 395 8.67 67.25 15.58
N ALA A 396 9.85 67.46 14.97
CA ALA A 396 10.67 68.65 15.20
C ALA A 396 10.04 69.94 14.63
N ALA A 397 9.36 69.86 13.47
CA ALA A 397 8.63 70.99 12.88
C ALA A 397 7.36 71.36 13.69
N LYS A 398 6.65 70.37 14.25
CA LYS A 398 5.51 70.61 15.14
C LYS A 398 5.92 71.34 16.43
N HIS A 399 7.10 71.04 16.98
CA HIS A 399 7.59 71.70 18.20
C HIS A 399 8.02 73.16 17.97
N LYS A 400 8.35 73.55 16.73
CA LYS A 400 8.73 74.94 16.37
C LYS A 400 7.52 75.84 16.12
N ASN A 401 6.40 75.29 15.63
CA ASN A 401 5.17 76.06 15.38
C ASN A 401 4.24 76.16 16.59
N GLY A 402 4.38 75.30 17.61
CA GLY A 402 3.58 75.35 18.84
C GLY A 402 3.91 76.53 19.78
N TYR A 403 5.10 77.13 19.67
CA TYR A 403 5.52 78.25 20.54
C TYR A 403 4.97 79.60 20.06
N LYS A 404 4.60 79.75 18.78
CA LYS A 404 4.10 81.02 18.21
C LYS A 404 2.58 81.19 18.30
N SER A 405 1.82 80.11 18.48
CA SER A 405 0.34 80.15 18.55
C SER A 405 -0.22 80.27 19.96
N ARG A 406 0.60 80.12 21.01
CA ARG A 406 0.15 80.13 22.41
C ARG A 406 -0.10 81.53 22.99
N ASN A 407 0.48 82.60 22.43
CA ASN A 407 0.30 83.97 22.94
C ASN A 407 -0.93 84.73 22.41
N MET A 408 -1.74 84.17 21.51
CA MET A 408 -2.90 84.88 20.93
C MET A 408 -4.26 84.34 21.37
N LYS A 409 -4.31 83.16 22.00
CA LYS A 409 -5.57 82.51 22.44
C LYS A 409 -5.92 82.75 23.92
N GLU A 410 -4.98 83.24 24.73
CA GLU A 410 -5.24 83.55 26.15
C GLU A 410 -5.86 84.95 26.39
N GLN A 411 -6.04 85.77 25.35
CA GLN A 411 -6.59 87.14 25.49
C GLN A 411 -8.07 87.31 25.11
N LEU A 412 -8.81 86.24 24.74
CA LEU A 412 -10.16 86.38 24.17
C LEU A 412 -11.29 85.54 24.81
N LEU A 413 -11.05 84.83 25.91
CA LEU A 413 -12.08 83.99 26.56
C LEU A 413 -12.12 84.19 28.07
N ARG A 414 -12.33 85.43 28.50
CA ARG A 414 -12.67 85.75 29.89
C ARG A 414 -13.86 86.70 29.93
N THR A 415 -15.01 86.22 29.46
CA THR A 415 -16.31 86.85 29.71
C THR A 415 -17.38 85.78 29.65
N GLU A 416 -18.21 85.76 30.69
CA GLU A 416 -19.47 85.01 30.83
C GLU A 416 -19.39 83.50 31.08
N GLY A 417 -19.26 83.17 32.36
CA GLY A 417 -19.69 81.89 32.92
C GLY A 417 -21.15 81.96 33.37
N GLY A 418 -21.94 81.01 32.87
CA GLY A 418 -22.72 80.04 33.65
C GLY A 418 -23.89 80.53 34.51
N LEU A 419 -25.08 80.02 34.19
CA LEU A 419 -26.24 79.57 34.98
C LEU A 419 -27.17 78.93 33.89
N GLU A 420 -27.91 77.84 34.03
CA GLU A 420 -28.45 77.09 35.15
C GLU A 420 -28.97 75.71 34.68
N HIS A 421 -29.22 74.88 35.68
CA HIS A 421 -29.92 73.60 35.83
C HIS A 421 -31.24 73.39 35.03
N PHE A 422 -31.52 72.16 34.53
CA PHE A 422 -32.67 71.29 34.93
C PHE A 422 -32.93 70.09 33.99
N ASP A 423 -33.65 69.12 34.56
CA ASP A 423 -33.93 67.72 34.19
C ASP A 423 -34.76 67.43 32.92
N ASP A 424 -34.64 66.15 32.54
CA ASP A 424 -35.70 65.16 32.23
C ASP A 424 -36.29 64.94 30.81
N LEU A 425 -36.40 63.62 30.56
CA LEU A 425 -37.46 62.87 29.86
C LEU A 425 -37.69 63.01 28.34
N ASP A 426 -37.34 61.89 27.69
CA ASP A 426 -38.25 60.98 26.98
C ASP A 426 -38.59 61.20 25.49
N ARG A 427 -38.66 60.04 24.82
CA ARG A 427 -39.54 59.65 23.72
C ARG A 427 -39.34 60.15 22.27
N THR A 428 -38.91 59.16 21.47
CA THR A 428 -39.54 58.60 20.27
C THR A 428 -39.63 59.37 18.94
N ASN A 429 -39.20 58.61 17.92
CA ASN A 429 -39.88 58.32 16.64
C ASN A 429 -39.49 59.05 15.36
N MET A 430 -39.14 58.19 14.41
CA MET A 430 -39.49 58.16 12.97
C MET A 430 -38.98 59.27 12.05
N GLY A 431 -38.21 58.83 11.05
CA GLY A 431 -38.02 59.54 9.79
C GLY A 431 -37.45 58.60 8.73
N VAL A 432 -38.29 58.19 7.80
CA VAL A 432 -38.08 57.24 6.70
C VAL A 432 -37.56 57.96 5.44
N LEU A 433 -37.05 57.17 4.47
CA LEU A 433 -36.70 57.49 3.05
C LEU A 433 -35.30 58.11 2.85
N ASN A 434 -34.42 57.69 1.94
CA ASN A 434 -34.59 57.13 0.59
C ASN A 434 -33.36 56.30 0.16
N GLN A 435 -33.60 55.23 -0.61
CA GLN A 435 -32.66 54.61 -1.57
C GLN A 435 -32.77 55.33 -2.94
N PRO A 436 -32.09 54.91 -4.03
CA PRO A 436 -30.67 54.54 -4.23
C PRO A 436 -30.10 55.28 -5.47
N VAL A 437 -28.78 55.18 -5.73
CA VAL A 437 -28.24 55.38 -7.09
C VAL A 437 -27.21 54.29 -7.40
N ALA A 438 -27.53 53.50 -8.41
CA ALA A 438 -26.65 52.56 -9.09
C ALA A 438 -25.85 53.30 -10.17
N TYR A 439 -24.60 52.87 -10.40
CA TYR A 439 -23.94 53.05 -11.70
C TYR A 439 -23.26 51.75 -12.13
N SER A 440 -23.39 51.50 -13.42
CA SER A 440 -23.14 50.28 -14.16
C SER A 440 -21.87 50.41 -15.02
N MET A 441 -21.21 49.26 -15.22
CA MET A 441 -20.42 48.79 -16.37
C MET A 441 -19.25 49.62 -16.95
N ALA A 442 -18.10 48.93 -17.06
CA ALA A 442 -17.35 48.83 -18.32
C ALA A 442 -16.52 47.53 -18.36
N SER A 443 -16.86 46.65 -19.29
CA SER A 443 -16.02 45.62 -19.92
C SER A 443 -15.20 46.25 -21.06
N ILE A 444 -14.06 45.65 -21.50
CA ILE A 444 -13.71 45.16 -22.88
C ILE A 444 -12.37 44.31 -22.81
N PRO A 445 -11.81 43.68 -23.88
CA PRO A 445 -11.59 42.22 -24.08
C PRO A 445 -10.08 41.81 -24.07
N GLY A 446 -9.64 40.54 -24.01
CA GLY A 446 -9.65 39.47 -25.04
C GLY A 446 -8.38 39.50 -25.92
N ASP A 447 -7.52 38.46 -25.86
CA ASP A 447 -7.13 37.58 -27.00
C ASP A 447 -5.75 36.86 -26.86
N SER A 448 -5.65 35.72 -27.57
CA SER A 448 -4.47 35.01 -28.11
C SER A 448 -3.90 33.76 -27.37
N SER A 449 -4.41 32.61 -27.80
CA SER A 449 -3.69 31.50 -28.46
C SER A 449 -2.32 31.03 -27.92
N TYR A 450 -2.25 29.78 -27.44
CA TYR A 450 -1.11 28.89 -27.66
C TYR A 450 -1.57 27.44 -27.81
N MET A 451 -1.20 26.81 -28.94
CA MET A 451 -1.42 25.39 -29.24
C MET A 451 -0.45 24.48 -28.45
N PRO A 452 -0.79 23.19 -28.26
CA PRO A 452 0.01 22.23 -27.49
C PRO A 452 1.10 21.58 -28.35
N TYR A 453 2.27 21.37 -27.74
CA TYR A 453 3.37 20.58 -28.29
C TYR A 453 3.03 19.09 -28.16
N ARG A 454 3.13 18.35 -29.27
CA ARG A 454 2.96 16.89 -29.38
C ARG A 454 4.36 16.27 -29.41
N GLU A 455 4.66 15.39 -28.46
CA GLU A 455 5.80 14.46 -28.53
C GLU A 455 5.32 13.02 -28.71
N PRO A 456 6.16 12.14 -29.29
CA PRO A 456 5.74 10.94 -30.00
C PRO A 456 5.48 9.74 -29.08
N GLU A 457 4.56 8.90 -29.55
CA GLU A 457 4.20 7.60 -29.00
C GLU A 457 5.43 6.69 -28.81
N ALA A 458 5.85 6.53 -27.56
CA ALA A 458 6.62 5.37 -27.14
C ALA A 458 5.63 4.25 -26.79
N THR A 459 5.64 3.20 -27.62
CA THR A 459 4.92 1.95 -27.43
C THR A 459 5.17 1.36 -26.05
N ARG A 460 4.14 1.36 -25.20
CA ARG A 460 4.04 0.49 -24.02
C ARG A 460 3.79 -0.95 -24.48
N PRO A 461 4.60 -1.95 -24.09
CA PRO A 461 4.11 -3.30 -23.94
C PRO A 461 3.48 -3.37 -22.54
N ASP A 462 2.15 -3.39 -22.48
CA ASP A 462 1.41 -3.72 -21.28
C ASP A 462 1.78 -5.13 -20.83
N ALA A 463 2.56 -5.25 -19.76
CA ALA A 463 2.74 -6.48 -19.02
C ALA A 463 1.41 -6.80 -18.32
N LYS A 464 0.52 -7.50 -19.03
CA LYS A 464 -0.67 -8.13 -18.46
C LYS A 464 -0.24 -9.32 -17.63
N TYR A 465 -0.11 -9.12 -16.32
CA TYR A 465 -0.22 -10.19 -15.35
C TYR A 465 -1.65 -10.23 -14.83
N GLU A 466 -2.13 -11.45 -14.59
CA GLU A 466 -3.48 -11.88 -14.20
C GLU A 466 -4.40 -12.36 -15.35
N VAL A 467 -5.30 -13.28 -14.95
CA VAL A 467 -6.29 -14.10 -15.68
C VAL A 467 -5.75 -15.53 -15.93
N GLU A 468 -6.22 -16.59 -15.26
CA GLU A 468 -7.48 -16.88 -14.55
C GLU A 468 -7.26 -17.48 -13.15
#